data_AF-A0A7Y9GM10-F1
#
_entry.id   AF-A0A7Y9GM10-F1
#
_cell.length_a   1.000
_cell.length_b   1.000
_cell.length_c   1.000
_cell.angle_alpha   90.00
_cell.angle_beta   90.00
_cell.angle_gamma   90.00
#
_symmetry.space_group_name_H-M   'P 1'
#
loop_
_entity.id
_entity.type
_entity.pdbx_description
1 polymer ?
#
loop_
_entity_poly.entity_id
_entity_poly.type
_entity_poly.pdbx_seq_one_letter_code
_entity_poly.pdbx_strand_id
1 'polypeptide(L)'
;MIDEVTQAWPDGVDGEWVRLGVENVGKTAAMGCVGRLSEVHTDGVLRPDVDPVQLRWAGVPRSRGFAPLDLRPGQREYLNVVMRHSDGAWHLATFEDPDFDRAFTTDLAVGARHELHIAVFAGNARAAAVLTVDGSSGTVAITLR
;
A
#
# COMPACT_ATOMS: atom_id res chain seq x y z
N MET A 1 -10.40 -4.13 6.40
CA MET A 1 -11.17 -2.90 6.70
C MET A 1 -10.40 -1.77 6.01
N ILE A 2 -11.05 -1.05 5.10
CA ILE A 2 -10.46 0.17 4.49
C ILE A 2 -10.59 1.24 5.54
N ASP A 3 -9.47 1.84 5.94
CA ASP A 3 -9.49 3.08 6.70
C ASP A 3 -8.92 4.16 5.77
N GLU A 4 -9.80 5.02 5.27
CA GLU A 4 -9.43 6.24 4.56
C GLU A 4 -8.96 7.25 5.62
N VAL A 5 -7.70 7.66 5.53
CA VAL A 5 -7.11 8.57 6.52
C VAL A 5 -6.43 9.70 5.76
N THR A 6 -7.00 10.89 5.80
CA THR A 6 -6.32 12.10 5.34
C THR A 6 -5.26 12.48 6.39
N GLN A 7 -3.99 12.52 6.01
CA GLN A 7 -2.89 12.89 6.92
C GLN A 7 -1.84 13.72 6.19
N ALA A 8 -1.51 14.89 6.77
CA ALA A 8 -0.48 15.78 6.25
C ALA A 8 0.92 15.15 6.38
N TRP A 9 1.75 15.33 5.35
CA TRP A 9 3.13 14.88 5.33
C TRP A 9 4.05 15.87 6.08
N PRO A 10 5.16 15.42 6.71
CA PRO A 10 6.15 16.29 7.36
C PRO A 10 6.77 17.43 6.51
N ASP A 11 6.57 17.44 5.19
CA ASP A 11 7.06 18.44 4.24
C ASP A 11 5.96 19.43 3.82
N GLY A 12 4.78 19.34 4.44
CA GLY A 12 3.66 20.27 4.21
C GLY A 12 2.79 19.92 2.99
N VAL A 13 2.97 18.74 2.39
CA VAL A 13 2.06 18.27 1.33
C VAL A 13 0.84 17.60 1.97
N ASP A 14 -0.33 18.20 1.75
CA ASP A 14 -1.62 17.59 2.05
C ASP A 14 -1.95 16.55 0.99
N GLY A 15 -2.30 15.34 1.43
CA GLY A 15 -2.66 14.23 0.54
C GLY A 15 -3.63 13.27 1.21
N GLU A 16 -4.48 12.65 0.39
CA GLU A 16 -5.39 11.60 0.82
C GLU A 16 -4.66 10.26 0.79
N TRP A 17 -4.78 9.46 1.85
CA TRP A 17 -4.10 8.17 1.92
C TRP A 17 -5.08 7.02 1.95
N VAL A 18 -4.72 5.99 1.20
CA VAL A 18 -5.31 4.67 1.34
C VAL A 18 -4.31 3.76 2.01
N ARG A 19 -4.75 3.19 3.13
CA ARG A 19 -3.99 2.21 3.88
C ARG A 19 -4.71 0.88 3.92
N LEU A 20 -3.93 -0.20 3.90
CA LEU A 20 -4.44 -1.54 4.15
C LEU A 20 -4.21 -1.91 5.61
N GLY A 21 -5.30 -2.05 6.37
CA GLY A 21 -5.25 -2.58 7.73
C GLY A 21 -4.96 -4.09 7.71
N VAL A 22 -3.89 -4.49 8.38
CA VAL A 22 -3.42 -5.87 8.53
C VAL A 22 -3.56 -6.28 9.98
N GLU A 23 -4.35 -7.31 10.23
CA GLU A 23 -4.63 -7.80 11.59
C GLU A 23 -4.22 -9.25 11.72
N ASN A 24 -3.53 -9.57 12.82
CA ASN A 24 -3.25 -10.96 13.17
C ASN A 24 -4.42 -11.58 13.94
N VAL A 25 -5.23 -12.35 13.22
CA VAL A 25 -6.36 -13.13 13.78
C VAL A 25 -5.93 -14.51 14.32
N GLY A 26 -4.64 -14.83 14.26
CA GLY A 26 -4.06 -16.07 14.76
C GLY A 26 -3.90 -16.08 16.28
N LYS A 27 -3.55 -17.26 16.83
CA LYS A 27 -3.36 -17.45 18.28
C LYS A 27 -1.96 -17.06 18.78
N THR A 28 -1.00 -16.88 17.88
CA THR A 28 0.40 -16.56 18.18
C THR A 28 0.82 -15.31 17.42
N ALA A 29 1.93 -14.69 17.84
CA ALA A 29 2.50 -13.57 17.09
C ALA A 29 2.89 -14.00 15.67
N ALA A 30 2.58 -13.16 14.69
CA ALA A 30 3.05 -13.28 13.32
C ALA A 30 4.37 -12.51 13.22
N MET A 31 5.48 -13.23 13.10
CA MET A 31 6.82 -12.67 13.17
C MET A 31 7.32 -12.24 11.80
N GLY A 32 8.03 -11.11 11.74
CA GLY A 32 8.70 -10.63 10.53
C GLY A 32 7.74 -10.31 9.39
N CYS A 33 6.63 -9.63 9.67
CA CYS A 33 5.62 -9.27 8.69
C CYS A 33 6.17 -8.30 7.65
N VAL A 34 6.05 -8.66 6.37
CA VAL A 34 6.45 -7.84 5.22
C VAL A 34 5.27 -7.70 4.26
N GLY A 35 4.85 -6.47 3.98
CA GLY A 35 3.89 -6.16 2.91
C GLY A 35 4.60 -5.99 1.56
N ARG A 36 4.03 -6.52 0.49
CA ARG A 36 4.53 -6.34 -0.89
C ARG A 36 3.40 -6.03 -1.85
N LEU A 37 3.66 -5.11 -2.76
CA LEU A 37 2.94 -4.98 -4.02
C LEU A 37 3.57 -5.97 -5.00
N SER A 38 2.78 -6.88 -5.55
CA SER A 38 3.27 -7.90 -6.48
C SER A 38 2.95 -7.59 -7.92
N GLU A 39 1.78 -7.02 -8.19
CA GLU A 39 1.31 -6.70 -9.54
C GLU A 39 0.42 -5.46 -9.51
N VAL A 40 0.41 -4.72 -10.61
CA VAL A 40 -0.58 -3.67 -10.87
C VAL A 40 -1.22 -3.93 -12.21
N HIS A 41 -2.55 -3.88 -12.26
CA HIS A 41 -3.32 -3.91 -13.51
C HIS A 41 -4.02 -2.57 -13.69
N THR A 42 -4.08 -2.07 -14.91
CA THR A 42 -4.88 -0.90 -15.30
C THR A 42 -5.89 -1.35 -16.35
N ASP A 43 -7.18 -1.12 -16.11
CA ASP A 43 -8.28 -1.51 -16.98
C ASP A 43 -8.22 -2.98 -17.42
N GLY A 44 -7.79 -3.86 -16.50
CA GLY A 44 -7.64 -5.30 -16.70
C GLY A 44 -6.36 -5.74 -17.40
N VAL A 45 -5.43 -4.81 -17.70
CA VAL A 45 -4.14 -5.09 -18.34
C VAL A 45 -3.01 -4.95 -17.33
N LEU A 46 -2.15 -5.97 -17.22
CA LEU A 46 -0.95 -5.92 -16.39
C LEU A 46 -0.04 -4.75 -16.80
N ARG A 47 0.49 -4.01 -15.82
CA ARG A 47 1.47 -2.93 -15.97
C ARG A 47 2.89 -3.48 -15.80
N PRO A 48 3.60 -3.85 -16.88
CA PRO A 48 4.95 -4.41 -16.79
C PRO A 48 6.02 -3.37 -16.42
N ASP A 49 5.64 -2.10 -16.45
CA ASP A 49 6.47 -0.95 -16.06
C ASP A 49 6.45 -0.71 -14.54
N VAL A 50 5.69 -1.48 -13.76
CA VAL A 50 5.66 -1.39 -12.30
C VAL A 50 6.29 -2.63 -11.68
N ASP A 51 7.45 -2.46 -11.06
CA ASP A 51 8.15 -3.54 -10.39
C ASP A 51 7.48 -3.96 -9.07
N PRO A 52 7.59 -5.25 -8.68
CA PRO A 52 7.17 -5.72 -7.36
C PRO A 52 7.99 -5.11 -6.22
N VAL A 53 7.38 -4.23 -5.43
CA VAL A 53 8.07 -3.52 -4.33
C VAL A 53 7.58 -3.93 -2.95
N GLN A 54 8.43 -3.70 -1.96
CA GLN A 54 8.01 -3.77 -0.57
C GLN A 54 7.17 -2.54 -0.21
N LEU A 55 6.10 -2.74 0.54
CA LEU A 55 5.27 -1.66 1.07
C LEU A 55 5.75 -1.24 2.45
N ARG A 56 5.55 0.04 2.75
CA ARG A 56 5.93 0.64 4.03
C ARG A 56 4.81 0.53 5.05
N TRP A 57 5.18 0.22 6.29
CA TRP A 57 4.29 0.29 7.44
C TRP A 57 4.12 1.72 7.93
N ALA A 58 2.87 2.17 8.12
CA ALA A 58 2.54 3.55 8.48
C ALA A 58 3.06 3.95 9.86
N GLY A 59 3.04 3.03 10.83
CA GLY A 59 3.50 3.26 12.21
C GLY A 59 5.03 3.26 12.37
N VAL A 60 5.78 3.01 11.30
CA VAL A 60 7.25 2.86 11.37
C VAL A 60 7.96 4.13 10.86
N PRO A 61 8.95 4.66 11.62
CA PRO A 61 9.75 5.81 11.20
C PRO A 61 10.40 5.61 9.83
N ARG A 62 10.60 6.70 9.08
CA ARG A 62 11.20 6.70 7.73
C ARG A 62 12.46 5.87 7.61
N SER A 63 13.41 6.12 8.51
CA SER A 63 14.70 5.44 8.56
C SER A 63 14.63 3.91 8.67
N ARG A 64 13.45 3.36 8.99
CA ARG A 64 13.19 1.92 9.08
C ARG A 64 11.86 1.52 8.43
N GLY A 65 11.31 2.32 7.52
CA GLY A 65 9.94 2.12 6.99
C GLY A 65 9.69 0.75 6.35
N PHE A 66 10.75 0.14 5.81
CA PHE A 66 10.76 -1.20 5.23
C PHE A 66 11.25 -2.30 6.20
N ALA A 67 11.44 -1.99 7.47
CA ALA A 67 11.74 -3.03 8.45
C ALA A 67 10.51 -3.95 8.61
N PRO A 68 10.70 -5.27 8.67
CA PRO A 68 9.63 -6.18 9.07
C PRO A 68 9.11 -5.83 10.47
N LEU A 69 7.84 -6.13 10.74
CA LEU A 69 7.25 -5.95 12.08
C LEU A 69 6.59 -7.22 12.60
N ASP A 70 6.51 -7.36 13.91
CA ASP A 70 5.80 -8.47 14.53
C ASP A 70 4.38 -8.03 14.90
N LEU A 71 3.37 -8.80 14.48
CA LEU A 71 1.97 -8.56 14.82
C LEU A 71 1.54 -9.50 15.94
N ARG A 72 1.17 -8.96 17.10
CA ARG A 72 0.57 -9.75 18.19
C ARG A 72 -0.87 -10.16 17.85
N PRO A 73 -1.41 -11.23 18.45
CA PRO A 73 -2.82 -11.58 18.31
C PRO A 73 -3.75 -10.39 18.62
N GLY A 74 -4.67 -10.09 17.69
CA GLY A 74 -5.60 -8.96 17.79
C GLY A 74 -4.97 -7.57 17.54
N GLN A 75 -3.66 -7.50 17.26
CA GLN A 75 -3.02 -6.25 16.85
C GLN A 75 -3.29 -5.99 15.37
N ARG A 76 -3.57 -4.72 15.07
CA ARG A 76 -3.72 -4.20 13.72
C ARG A 76 -2.66 -3.15 13.44
N GLU A 77 -2.01 -3.28 12.29
CA GLU A 77 -1.09 -2.28 11.73
C GLU A 77 -1.52 -1.92 10.31
N TYR A 78 -0.95 -0.85 9.77
CA TYR A 78 -1.37 -0.31 8.48
C TYR A 78 -0.22 -0.25 7.48
N LEU A 79 -0.46 -0.73 6.27
CA LEU A 79 0.43 -0.54 5.12
C LEU A 79 0.01 0.69 4.33
N ASN A 80 0.97 1.55 3.98
CA ASN A 80 0.75 2.61 3.00
C ASN A 80 0.71 1.98 1.61
N VAL A 81 -0.35 2.26 0.84
CA VAL A 81 -0.54 1.65 -0.48
C VAL A 81 -0.54 2.70 -1.58
N VAL A 82 -1.52 3.59 -1.55
CA VAL A 82 -1.61 4.71 -2.49
C VAL A 82 -1.88 6.01 -1.76
N MET A 83 -1.50 7.09 -2.41
CA MET A 83 -1.83 8.44 -1.98
C MET A 83 -2.30 9.27 -3.15
N ARG A 84 -3.18 10.23 -2.88
CA ARG A 84 -3.64 11.21 -3.85
C ARG A 84 -3.08 12.57 -3.50
N HIS A 85 -2.33 13.15 -4.42
CA HIS A 85 -1.83 14.52 -4.28
C HIS A 85 -2.89 15.54 -4.74
N SER A 86 -2.58 16.82 -4.58
CA SER A 86 -3.44 17.93 -5.00
C SER A 86 -3.65 18.03 -6.51
N ASP A 87 -2.82 17.36 -7.32
CA ASP A 87 -2.99 17.21 -8.77
C ASP A 87 -4.14 16.25 -9.14
N GLY A 88 -4.66 15.52 -8.15
CA GLY A 88 -5.77 14.60 -8.30
C GLY A 88 -5.38 13.22 -8.83
N ALA A 89 -4.10 12.96 -9.11
CA ALA A 89 -3.60 11.67 -9.51
C ALA A 89 -3.33 10.78 -8.29
N TRP A 90 -3.45 9.47 -8.49
CA TRP A 90 -3.11 8.48 -7.47
C TRP A 90 -1.69 7.98 -7.71
N HIS A 91 -0.92 7.84 -6.64
CA HIS A 91 0.47 7.44 -6.69
C HIS A 91 0.70 6.27 -5.74
N LEU A 92 1.58 5.35 -6.13
CA LEU A 92 2.03 4.29 -5.24
C LEU A 92 2.87 4.89 -4.10
N ALA A 93 2.39 4.77 -2.87
CA ALA A 93 2.93 5.47 -1.70
C ALA A 93 4.40 5.15 -1.38
N THR A 94 4.87 3.94 -1.72
CA THR A 94 6.26 3.52 -1.49
C THR A 94 7.28 4.39 -2.22
N PHE A 95 6.93 4.92 -3.40
CA PHE A 95 7.88 5.63 -4.25
C PHE A 95 8.06 7.09 -3.87
N GLU A 96 7.19 7.63 -3.01
CA GLU A 96 7.28 8.99 -2.48
C GLU A 96 8.35 9.17 -1.37
N ASP A 97 9.10 8.11 -1.04
CA ASP A 97 10.19 8.19 -0.07
C ASP A 97 11.48 8.74 -0.74
N PRO A 98 12.11 9.80 -0.22
CA PRO A 98 13.33 10.39 -0.80
C PRO A 98 14.52 9.43 -0.85
N ASP A 99 14.49 8.37 -0.05
CA ASP A 99 15.53 7.33 -0.03
C ASP A 99 15.25 6.19 -1.03
N PHE A 100 14.18 6.28 -1.82
CA PHE A 100 13.82 5.28 -2.84
C PHE A 100 14.17 5.77 -4.25
N ASP A 101 15.11 5.09 -4.92
CA ASP A 101 15.43 5.36 -6.32
C ASP A 101 14.28 4.94 -7.25
N ARG A 102 13.54 5.92 -7.77
CA ARG A 102 12.49 5.66 -8.77
C ARG A 102 13.12 5.37 -10.13
N ALA A 103 13.32 4.10 -10.43
CA ALA A 103 13.74 3.68 -11.78
C ALA A 103 12.56 3.61 -12.79
N PHE A 104 11.31 3.74 -12.33
CA PHE A 104 10.10 3.54 -13.14
C PHE A 104 8.97 4.52 -12.80
N THR A 105 8.07 4.75 -13.76
CA THR A 105 6.88 5.61 -13.59
C THR A 105 5.85 4.92 -12.71
N THR A 106 5.44 5.59 -11.63
CA THR A 106 4.67 4.99 -10.52
C THR A 106 3.30 5.62 -10.32
N ASP A 107 2.94 6.51 -11.25
CA ASP A 107 1.66 7.21 -11.28
C ASP A 107 0.57 6.31 -11.86
N LEU A 108 -0.58 6.32 -11.21
CA LEU A 108 -1.80 5.69 -11.68
C LEU A 108 -2.56 6.70 -12.53
N ALA A 109 -2.85 6.32 -13.78
CA ALA A 109 -3.47 7.20 -14.76
C ALA A 109 -4.85 7.69 -14.28
N VAL A 110 -5.06 9.01 -14.31
CA VAL A 110 -6.35 9.62 -13.94
C VAL A 110 -7.47 9.06 -14.83
N GLY A 111 -8.61 8.76 -14.21
CA GLY A 111 -9.80 8.26 -14.92
C GLY A 111 -9.80 6.76 -15.25
N ALA A 112 -8.71 6.04 -14.99
CA ALA A 112 -8.64 4.59 -15.21
C ALA A 112 -8.95 3.81 -13.92
N ARG A 113 -9.32 2.54 -14.08
CA ARG A 113 -9.48 1.61 -12.95
C ARG A 113 -8.18 0.83 -12.74
N HIS A 114 -7.64 0.89 -11.54
CA HIS A 114 -6.42 0.20 -11.16
C HIS A 114 -6.71 -0.93 -10.18
N GLU A 115 -6.03 -2.06 -10.34
CA GLU A 115 -6.05 -3.17 -9.39
C GLU A 115 -4.63 -3.43 -8.90
N LEU A 116 -4.40 -3.19 -7.61
CA LEU A 116 -3.11 -3.35 -6.95
C LEU A 116 -3.16 -4.65 -6.15
N HIS A 117 -2.32 -5.60 -6.52
CA HIS A 117 -2.25 -6.91 -5.89
C HIS A 117 -1.21 -6.88 -4.77
N ILE A 118 -1.69 -7.08 -3.55
CA ILE A 118 -0.91 -6.88 -2.33
C ILE A 118 -0.90 -8.18 -1.53
N ALA A 119 0.26 -8.52 -1.00
CA ALA A 119 0.41 -9.66 -0.09
C ALA A 119 1.19 -9.26 1.16
N VAL A 120 0.81 -9.85 2.29
CA VAL A 120 1.56 -9.78 3.54
C VAL A 120 2.08 -11.16 3.87
N PHE A 121 3.38 -11.25 4.12
CA PHE A 121 4.07 -12.49 4.46
C PHE A 121 4.56 -12.43 5.90
N ALA A 122 4.44 -13.54 6.64
CA ALA A 122 4.98 -13.69 7.99
C ALA A 122 5.43 -15.14 8.21
N GLY A 123 6.74 -15.40 8.15
CA GLY A 123 7.27 -16.76 8.10
C GLY A 123 6.69 -17.54 6.91
N ASN A 124 5.94 -18.62 7.20
CA ASN A 124 5.27 -19.44 6.17
C ASN A 124 3.81 -19.02 5.91
N ALA A 125 3.30 -18.00 6.62
CA ALA A 125 1.95 -17.50 6.42
C ALA A 125 1.90 -16.41 5.34
N ARG A 126 0.79 -16.35 4.62
CA ARG A 126 0.48 -15.33 3.61
C ARG A 126 -0.97 -14.89 3.73
N ALA A 127 -1.20 -13.59 3.68
CA ALA A 127 -2.51 -12.99 3.41
C ALA A 127 -2.42 -12.17 2.11
N ALA A 128 -3.49 -12.12 1.32
CA ALA A 128 -3.52 -11.38 0.07
C ALA A 128 -4.78 -10.50 -0.02
N ALA A 129 -4.64 -9.38 -0.70
CA ALA A 129 -5.72 -8.45 -0.99
C ALA A 129 -5.52 -7.84 -2.37
N VAL A 130 -6.62 -7.45 -3.00
CA VAL A 130 -6.61 -6.60 -4.18
C VAL A 130 -7.26 -5.27 -3.78
N LEU A 131 -6.49 -4.20 -3.94
CA LEU A 131 -7.00 -2.84 -3.81
C LEU A 131 -7.41 -2.35 -5.20
N THR A 132 -8.67 -1.99 -5.37
CA THR A 132 -9.17 -1.34 -6.58
C THR A 132 -9.25 0.16 -6.34
N VAL A 133 -8.59 0.93 -7.20
CA VAL A 133 -8.63 2.40 -7.20
C VAL A 133 -9.30 2.85 -8.48
N ASP A 134 -10.44 3.51 -8.36
CA ASP A 134 -11.11 4.13 -9.50
C ASP A 134 -10.67 5.60 -9.61
N GLY A 135 -9.78 5.85 -10.56
CA GLY A 135 -9.21 7.18 -10.81
C GLY A 135 -10.23 8.22 -11.30
N SER A 136 -11.45 7.82 -11.67
CA SER A 136 -12.51 8.74 -12.12
C SER A 136 -13.36 9.28 -10.97
N SER A 137 -13.63 8.44 -9.97
CA SER A 137 -14.50 8.75 -8.84
C SER A 137 -13.73 9.06 -7.55
N GLY A 138 -12.43 8.77 -7.51
CA GLY A 138 -11.65 8.78 -6.27
C GLY A 138 -12.06 7.63 -5.33
N THR A 139 -12.90 6.71 -5.80
CA THR A 139 -13.40 5.61 -4.97
C THR A 139 -12.36 4.51 -4.85
N VAL A 140 -12.24 3.95 -3.66
CA VAL A 140 -11.29 2.90 -3.35
C VAL A 140 -12.03 1.72 -2.72
N ALA A 141 -11.79 0.52 -3.22
CA ALA A 141 -12.39 -0.71 -2.72
C ALA A 141 -11.34 -1.79 -2.45
N ILE A 142 -11.53 -2.62 -1.42
CA ILE A 142 -10.63 -3.72 -1.08
C ILE A 142 -11.39 -5.03 -1.19
N THR A 143 -10.82 -5.97 -1.94
CA THR A 143 -11.26 -7.35 -1.99
C THR A 143 -10.20 -8.23 -1.34
N LEU A 144 -10.58 -9.04 -0.35
CA LEU A 144 -9.72 -10.05 0.26
C LEU A 144 -9.78 -11.33 -0.58
N ARG A 145 -8.64 -11.98 -0.83
CA ARG A 145 -8.56 -13.24 -1.58
C ARG A 145 -7.84 -14.30 -0.77
#